data_AF-A0A8T6W8V6-F1
#
_entry.id   AF-A0A8T6W8V6-F1
#
_cell.length_a   1.000
_cell.length_b   1.000
_cell.length_c   1.000
_cell.angle_alpha   90.00
_cell.angle_beta   90.00
_cell.angle_gamma   90.00
#
_symmetry.space_group_name_H-M   'P 1'
#
loop_
_entity.id
_entity.type
_entity.pdbx_description
1 polymer ?
#
loop_
_entity_poly.entity_id
_entity_poly.type
_entity_poly.pdbx_seq_one_letter_code
_entity_poly.pdbx_strand_id
1 'polypeptide(L)' 'TQGLYAIAVREHLNLDEVASFVVNTIPGQGTETVRTEEALYASLVVLNLLEDE' A
#
# COMPACT_ATOMS: atom_id res chain seq x y z
N THR A 1 -15.98 2.01 -0.06
CA THR A 1 -14.59 1.58 0.16
C THR A 1 -13.88 2.64 0.99
N GLN A 2 -12.85 2.28 1.77
CA GLN A 2 -12.04 3.23 2.56
C GLN A 2 -10.56 3.10 2.15
N GLY A 3 -9.88 4.23 1.95
CA GLY A 3 -8.44 4.26 1.65
C GLY A 3 -7.56 4.22 2.91
N LEU A 4 -6.24 4.15 2.73
CA LEU A 4 -5.25 3.95 3.80
C LEU A 4 -5.38 4.99 4.94
N TYR A 5 -5.51 6.28 4.62
CA TYR A 5 -5.68 7.35 5.61
C TYR A 5 -6.96 7.21 6.44
N ALA A 6 -8.08 6.86 5.80
CA ALA A 6 -9.35 6.67 6.50
C ALA A 6 -9.31 5.46 7.45
N ILE A 7 -8.61 4.39 7.03
CA ILE A 7 -8.37 3.23 7.87
C ILE A 7 -7.47 3.61 9.05
N ALA A 8 -6.35 4.29 8.83
CA ALA A 8 -5.42 4.71 9.89
C ALA A 8 -6.10 5.58 10.96
N VAL A 9 -6.90 6.56 10.55
CA VAL A 9 -7.67 7.42 11.47
C VAL A 9 -8.62 6.60 12.35
N ARG A 10 -9.29 5.58 11.78
CA ARG A 10 -10.18 4.68 12.54
C ARG A 10 -9.42 3.89 13.61
N GLU A 11 -8.17 3.52 13.32
CA GLU A 11 -7.28 2.84 14.26
C GLU A 11 -6.53 3.80 15.19
N HIS A 12 -6.93 5.08 15.25
CA HIS A 12 -6.28 6.13 16.04
C HIS A 12 -4.79 6.37 15.71
N LEU A 13 -4.42 6.17 14.44
CA LEU A 13 -3.07 6.39 13.93
C LEU A 13 -3.05 7.56 12.93
N ASN A 14 -2.02 8.40 13.03
CA ASN A 14 -1.65 9.31 11.95
C ASN A 14 -0.69 8.58 11.00
N LEU A 15 -1.16 8.31 9.78
CA LEU A 15 -0.40 7.54 8.79
C LEU A 15 0.96 8.18 8.47
N ASP A 16 1.02 9.51 8.40
CA ASP A 16 2.23 10.26 8.06
C ASP A 16 3.28 10.24 9.19
N GLU A 17 2.87 9.88 10.41
CA GLU A 17 3.79 9.75 11.56
C GLU A 17 4.35 8.33 11.70
N VAL A 18 3.63 7.32 11.20
CA VAL A 18 3.99 5.90 11.38
C VAL A 18 4.63 5.27 10.14
N ALA A 19 4.40 5.83 8.95
CA ALA A 19 4.95 5.32 7.70
C ALA A 19 6.01 6.28 7.16
N SER A 20 7.23 5.77 6.92
CA SER A 20 8.29 6.56 6.27
C SER A 20 7.94 6.93 4.83
N PHE A 21 7.19 6.06 4.14
CA PHE A 21 6.73 6.26 2.77
C PHE A 21 5.33 5.71 2.57
N VAL A 22 4.52 6.41 1.78
CA VAL A 22 3.22 5.94 1.28
C VAL A 22 3.34 5.84 -0.24
N VAL A 23 3.40 4.60 -0.75
CA VAL A 23 3.75 4.32 -2.15
C VAL A 23 2.62 3.54 -2.83
N ASN A 24 2.33 3.88 -4.08
CA ASN A 24 1.50 3.07 -4.95
C ASN A 24 2.37 2.13 -5.81
N THR A 25 2.35 0.85 -5.51
CA THR A 25 3.09 -0.22 -6.21
C THR A 25 2.36 -0.77 -7.44
N ILE A 26 1.10 -0.37 -7.67
CA ILE A 26 0.26 -0.84 -8.78
C ILE A 26 -0.35 0.36 -9.52
N PRO A 27 0.48 1.18 -10.20
CA PRO A 27 -0.03 2.30 -10.97
C PRO A 27 -0.94 1.80 -12.11
N GLY A 28 -2.08 2.46 -12.31
CA GLY A 28 -3.01 2.08 -13.38
C GLY A 28 -3.65 0.70 -13.18
N GLN A 29 -3.93 0.29 -11.93
CA GLN A 29 -4.46 -1.02 -11.51
C GLN A 29 -5.60 -1.63 -12.35
N GLY A 30 -6.33 -0.85 -13.17
CA GLY A 30 -7.31 -1.36 -14.13
C GLY A 30 -8.60 -1.92 -13.51
N THR A 31 -8.69 -1.95 -12.19
CA THR A 31 -9.84 -2.39 -11.40
C THR A 31 -10.24 -1.31 -10.39
N GLU A 32 -11.46 -1.40 -9.85
CA GLU A 32 -11.91 -0.45 -8.82
C GLU A 32 -11.08 -0.56 -7.52
N THR A 33 -10.74 -1.79 -7.12
CA THR A 33 -9.92 -2.08 -5.93
C THR A 33 -9.00 -3.25 -6.19
N VAL A 34 -7.80 -3.19 -5.61
CA VAL A 34 -6.92 -4.36 -5.44
C VAL A 34 -7.16 -4.94 -4.05
N ARG A 35 -7.39 -6.25 -3.95
CA ARG A 35 -7.59 -6.91 -2.66
C ARG A 35 -6.29 -6.99 -1.88
N THR A 36 -6.37 -7.12 -0.56
CA THR A 36 -5.18 -7.14 0.31
C THR A 36 -4.17 -8.22 -0.09
N GLU A 37 -4.62 -9.42 -0.43
CA GLU A 37 -3.76 -10.52 -0.86
C GLU A 37 -3.05 -10.24 -2.19
N GLU A 38 -3.73 -9.62 -3.15
CA GLU A 38 -3.17 -9.24 -4.45
C GLU A 38 -2.15 -8.10 -4.29
N ALA A 39 -2.51 -7.09 -3.48
CA ALA A 39 -1.66 -5.95 -3.17
C ALA A 39 -0.39 -6.40 -2.42
N LEU A 40 -0.51 -7.35 -1.50
CA LEU A 40 0.63 -7.93 -0.77
C LEU A 40 1.62 -8.58 -1.73
N TYR A 41 1.15 -9.47 -2.61
CA TYR A 41 2.02 -10.14 -3.58
C TYR A 41 2.67 -9.16 -4.55
N ALA A 42 1.90 -8.27 -5.18
CA ALA A 42 2.44 -7.31 -6.13
C ALA A 42 3.44 -6.35 -5.49
N SER A 43 3.15 -5.85 -4.29
CA SER A 43 4.04 -4.93 -3.57
C SER A 43 5.34 -5.60 -3.15
N LEU A 44 5.29 -6.82 -2.61
CA LEU A 44 6.48 -7.55 -2.21
C LEU A 44 7.38 -7.88 -3.41
N VAL A 45 6.81 -8.23 -4.56
CA VAL A 45 7.60 -8.44 -5.79
C VAL A 45 8.32 -7.17 -6.20
N VAL A 46 7.64 -6.03 -6.23
CA VAL A 46 8.27 -4.73 -6.57
C VAL A 46 9.39 -4.40 -5.58
N LEU A 47 9.17 -4.57 -4.28
CA LEU A 47 10.19 -4.30 -3.26
C LEU A 47 11.39 -5.26 -3.36
N ASN A 48 11.16 -6.54 -3.63
CA ASN A 48 12.22 -7.54 -3.79
C ASN A 48 13.13 -7.20 -4.98
N LEU A 49 12.57 -6.69 -6.08
CA LEU A 49 13.37 -6.24 -7.23
C LEU A 49 14.26 -5.03 -6.91
N LEU A 50 13.93 -4.26 -5.88
CA LEU A 50 14.73 -3.13 -5.40
C LEU A 50 15.75 -3.53 -4.33
N GLU A 51 15.57 -4.70 -3.70
CA GLU A 51 16.52 -5.26 -2.71
C GLU A 51 17.75 -5.87 -3.38
N ASP A 52 17.65 -6.34 -4.63
CA ASP A 52 18.74 -7.01 -5.38
C ASP A 52 19.93 -6.06 -5.77
N GLU A 53 20.16 -4.97 -5.04
CA GLU A 53 21.35 -4.09 -5.13
C GLU A 53 22.44 -4.46 -4.11
#